data_AF-A0A6I9RK59-F1
#
_entry.id   AF-A0A6I9RK59-F1
#
_cell.length_a   1.000
_cell.length_b   1.000
_cell.length_c   1.000
_cell.angle_alpha   90.00
_cell.angle_beta   90.00
_cell.angle_gamma   90.00
#
_symmetry.space_group_name_H-M   'P 1'
#
loop_
_entity.id
_entity.type
_entity.pdbx_description
1 polymer ?
#
loop_
_entity_poly.entity_id
_entity_poly.type
_entity_poly.pdbx_seq_one_letter_code
_entity_poly.pdbx_strand_id
1 'polypeptide(L)'
;MVRHGDLGHLEEGPHLTHTCDATARALHGLKAKINFLLYLTPPTLPFFSSTTVADVGFSFHHHHNPGSPQLSVSPFKAGKLCILTAMGEEELDLRRETVVVTMRQWPELAISSLVSKMSPSTHGDLHCLPTFFFPLSPTSLSQRECRLDRLNALQPTRRVESEAGVTEYFDEKDDQLQCAGVSVRRRTIEPNGLLLPSYSSSPRLVYILQGRGIGASIMPGCPTTFQSVRRSQQEGEEGSQRQRFRDDHQKVHRFRAGDVLAIPAGIANWCYNDGDTPVVTLTVFDTRSNANQLDQNQREFQLAGSQRESQQENTGKNVLRGFRADSLAAAIGVDRELARKLQLEDDRRGEIVRVERSLQVLRPPSEEEEQERQESDPNGLEETYCSMKIRENIERPSAADVYTPRGGRMTTLNCHKLPILRFIQMSATRVVLYRKTILAPHWNINAHSVTYCTGGRGRVQVVDDEGKAVFDGELRRGQLLVIPQNFAVIKQAREEGLELISIKTNSAAMVSTVVGKASAIKGMPEDVLMHSYNISRDEARSVKYRRGDEMALFTPTSEA
;
A
#
# COMPACT_ATOMS: atom_id res chain seq x y z
N MET A 1 -43.99 3.56 66.01
CA MET A 1 -43.41 2.33 65.44
C MET A 1 -42.68 2.72 64.16
N VAL A 2 -41.36 2.75 64.03
CA VAL A 2 -40.20 2.85 64.95
C VAL A 2 -39.03 2.36 64.07
N ARG A 3 -37.92 3.06 63.85
CA ARG A 3 -37.47 4.37 64.33
C ARG A 3 -36.30 4.84 63.44
N HIS A 4 -36.30 6.15 63.19
CA HIS A 4 -35.22 7.16 63.22
C HIS A 4 -33.92 6.91 62.45
N GLY A 5 -33.35 7.90 61.76
CA GLY A 5 -33.45 9.38 61.83
C GLY A 5 -32.06 9.91 61.42
N ASP A 6 -31.80 11.10 60.88
CA ASP A 6 -32.48 12.38 60.83
C ASP A 6 -31.87 13.16 59.62
N LEU A 7 -32.65 13.77 58.74
CA LEU A 7 -33.14 15.17 58.75
C LEU A 7 -32.05 16.25 58.73
N GLY A 8 -32.11 17.13 57.72
CA GLY A 8 -31.39 18.40 57.68
C GLY A 8 -31.43 19.12 56.34
N HIS A 9 -32.50 19.88 56.11
CA HIS A 9 -32.69 20.84 55.01
C HIS A 9 -31.87 22.13 55.21
N LEU A 10 -31.54 22.79 54.08
CA LEU A 10 -31.46 24.25 53.81
C LEU A 10 -30.65 25.16 54.76
N GLU A 11 -29.68 25.90 54.20
CA GLU A 11 -29.65 27.38 54.27
C GLU A 11 -28.56 28.02 53.37
N GLU A 12 -28.82 29.26 53.00
CA GLU A 12 -28.11 30.15 52.06
C GLU A 12 -26.90 30.85 52.69
N GLY A 13 -25.83 31.08 51.89
CA GLY A 13 -24.83 32.17 52.03
C GLY A 13 -24.00 32.24 53.34
N PRO A 14 -22.97 33.10 53.45
CA PRO A 14 -22.65 34.26 52.62
C PRO A 14 -21.19 34.32 52.09
N HIS A 15 -20.95 35.31 51.23
CA HIS A 15 -19.66 35.87 50.85
C HIS A 15 -18.79 36.31 52.04
N LEU A 16 -17.46 36.27 51.85
CA LEU A 16 -16.44 37.33 52.17
C LEU A 16 -15.04 36.71 51.95
N THR A 17 -14.40 36.92 50.79
CA THR A 17 -13.33 37.92 50.56
C THR A 17 -12.22 37.93 51.60
N HIS A 18 -11.00 37.53 51.20
CA HIS A 18 -9.78 38.22 51.62
C HIS A 18 -8.78 38.29 50.47
N THR A 19 -8.47 39.54 50.15
CA THR A 19 -7.43 40.10 49.29
C THR A 19 -6.03 39.85 49.85
N CYS A 20 -5.01 39.83 48.97
CA CYS A 20 -3.85 40.72 49.06
C CYS A 20 -2.93 40.58 47.83
N ASP A 21 -2.81 41.70 47.11
CA ASP A 21 -1.66 42.09 46.30
C ASP A 21 -0.33 41.95 47.06
N ALA A 22 0.76 41.67 46.35
CA ALA A 22 1.79 42.68 46.04
C ALA A 22 3.19 42.09 45.76
N THR A 23 3.84 42.73 44.79
CA THR A 23 5.30 42.99 44.66
C THR A 23 6.23 41.96 44.00
N ALA A 24 6.36 42.17 42.69
CA ALA A 24 7.58 42.33 41.90
C ALA A 24 8.99 42.34 42.58
N ARG A 25 9.94 41.82 41.78
CA ARG A 25 11.41 42.05 41.70
C ARG A 25 12.33 41.28 42.66
N ALA A 26 13.08 40.35 42.07
CA ALA A 26 14.55 40.30 42.23
C ALA A 26 15.19 39.70 40.97
N LEU A 27 16.06 40.51 40.36
CA LEU A 27 16.93 40.22 39.21
C LEU A 27 18.14 39.34 39.60
N HIS A 28 18.84 38.90 38.55
CA HIS A 28 20.21 38.36 38.52
C HIS A 28 20.35 36.89 38.96
N GLY A 29 20.96 35.98 38.21
CA GLY A 29 21.75 36.05 36.99
C GLY A 29 22.70 34.85 37.00
N LEU A 30 23.03 34.27 35.85
CA LEU A 30 24.37 33.74 35.59
C LEU A 30 24.50 33.33 34.11
N LYS A 31 25.34 34.08 33.39
CA LYS A 31 26.03 33.66 32.17
C LYS A 31 27.18 32.73 32.54
N ALA A 32 27.34 31.61 31.83
CA ALA A 32 28.58 30.87 31.53
C ALA A 32 28.18 29.50 30.96
N LYS A 33 28.86 28.81 30.05
CA LYS A 33 30.07 28.95 29.22
C LYS A 33 30.07 27.67 28.39
N ILE A 34 30.12 27.71 27.06
CA ILE A 34 30.75 26.63 26.27
C ILE A 34 31.53 27.29 25.14
N ASN A 35 32.85 27.15 25.20
CA ASN A 35 33.82 27.62 24.22
C ASN A 35 33.80 26.70 22.99
N PHE A 36 33.85 27.27 21.78
CA PHE A 36 34.46 26.62 20.63
C PHE A 36 35.56 27.52 20.07
N LEU A 37 36.75 26.93 19.95
CA LEU A 37 37.93 27.47 19.31
C LEU A 37 37.68 27.57 17.80
N LEU A 38 37.92 28.72 17.19
CA LEU A 38 38.06 28.84 15.73
C LEU A 38 39.23 29.79 15.42
N TYR A 39 40.20 29.26 14.69
CA TYR A 39 41.42 29.93 14.27
C TYR A 39 41.14 30.85 13.06
N LEU A 40 41.71 32.06 13.15
CA LEU A 40 42.22 32.96 12.10
C LEU A 40 41.28 33.55 11.02
N THR A 41 41.14 34.87 11.11
CA THR A 41 40.83 35.87 10.06
C THR A 41 42.15 36.39 9.42
N PRO A 42 42.25 37.47 8.57
CA PRO A 42 41.30 38.34 7.81
C PRO A 42 41.83 38.70 6.36
N PRO A 43 41.60 39.88 5.70
CA PRO A 43 40.47 40.86 5.61
C PRO A 43 40.06 41.29 4.15
N THR A 44 38.91 41.98 3.97
CA THR A 44 38.79 43.42 3.51
C THR A 44 37.34 43.87 3.12
N LEU A 45 36.73 44.70 4.00
CA LEU A 45 35.83 45.91 3.92
C LEU A 45 35.33 46.52 2.56
N PRO A 46 34.38 47.53 2.53
CA PRO A 46 33.14 47.80 3.33
C PRO A 46 31.94 48.58 2.65
N PHE A 47 30.86 48.81 3.44
CA PHE A 47 29.83 49.91 3.47
C PHE A 47 28.76 50.13 2.35
N PHE A 48 27.46 50.22 2.72
CA PHE A 48 26.68 51.47 2.93
C PHE A 48 25.24 51.24 3.46
N SER A 49 24.73 52.24 4.19
CA SER A 49 23.47 52.35 4.93
C SER A 49 22.32 53.00 4.14
N SER A 50 21.05 52.68 4.44
CA SER A 50 20.03 53.67 4.88
C SER A 50 18.65 53.03 5.13
N THR A 51 18.07 53.34 6.29
CA THR A 51 16.68 53.09 6.67
C THR A 51 15.82 54.30 6.27
N THR A 52 14.58 54.09 5.82
CA THR A 52 13.54 55.12 5.90
C THR A 52 12.18 54.46 6.14
N VAL A 53 11.55 54.87 7.24
CA VAL A 53 10.21 54.49 7.69
C VAL A 53 9.21 55.48 7.10
N ALA A 54 8.05 55.01 6.63
CA ALA A 54 6.87 55.83 6.39
C ALA A 54 5.61 55.09 6.86
N ASP A 55 4.99 55.63 7.91
CA ASP A 55 3.65 55.30 8.43
C ASP A 55 2.57 56.10 7.69
N VAL A 56 1.50 55.45 7.24
CA VAL A 56 0.13 55.97 7.07
C VAL A 56 -0.79 54.72 7.10
N GLY A 57 -1.78 54.48 7.96
CA GLY A 57 -2.73 55.34 8.68
C GLY A 57 -4.12 55.19 8.04
N PHE A 58 -5.00 54.30 8.53
CA PHE A 58 -6.41 54.21 8.09
C PHE A 58 -7.40 54.33 9.26
N SER A 59 -8.31 55.29 9.14
CA SER A 59 -9.41 55.60 10.06
C SER A 59 -10.69 54.84 9.70
N PHE A 60 -11.45 54.45 10.72
CA PHE A 60 -12.78 53.83 10.60
C PHE A 60 -13.89 54.89 10.56
N HIS A 61 -14.89 54.70 9.69
CA HIS A 61 -16.19 55.37 9.78
C HIS A 61 -17.30 54.35 10.10
N HIS A 62 -18.00 54.59 11.20
CA HIS A 62 -19.21 53.88 11.61
C HIS A 62 -20.44 54.49 10.94
N HIS A 63 -21.28 53.65 10.33
CA HIS A 63 -22.69 53.96 10.14
C HIS A 63 -23.55 52.85 10.75
N HIS A 64 -24.36 53.23 11.74
CA HIS A 64 -25.39 52.42 12.38
C HIS A 64 -26.60 52.24 11.46
N ASN A 65 -27.16 51.03 11.43
CA ASN A 65 -28.57 50.80 11.09
C ASN A 65 -29.12 49.66 11.99
N PRO A 66 -30.23 49.83 12.73
CA PRO A 66 -30.71 48.84 13.71
C PRO A 66 -31.82 47.95 13.13
N GLY A 67 -31.73 46.64 13.34
CA GLY A 67 -32.87 45.73 13.19
C GLY A 67 -32.54 44.35 12.62
N SER A 68 -32.10 43.41 13.47
CA SER A 68 -32.38 41.94 13.43
C SER A 68 -31.45 41.17 14.39
N PRO A 69 -31.86 40.00 14.90
CA PRO A 69 -31.43 39.49 16.21
C PRO A 69 -30.07 38.78 16.22
N GLN A 70 -29.42 38.86 17.39
CA GLN A 70 -28.11 38.33 17.72
C GLN A 70 -28.05 36.79 17.62
N LEU A 71 -27.14 36.26 16.80
CA LEU A 71 -26.61 34.91 16.92
C LEU A 71 -25.32 34.97 17.77
N SER A 72 -25.35 34.31 18.92
CA SER A 72 -24.20 34.13 19.81
C SER A 72 -23.21 33.14 19.18
N VAL A 73 -22.05 33.64 18.78
CA VAL A 73 -20.88 32.81 18.40
C VAL A 73 -19.92 32.81 19.58
N SER A 74 -19.62 31.61 20.08
CA SER A 74 -18.65 31.35 21.14
C SER A 74 -17.21 31.64 20.69
N PRO A 75 -16.32 32.12 21.59
CA PRO A 75 -14.95 32.46 21.21
C PRO A 75 -14.10 31.18 21.03
N PHE A 76 -13.51 31.06 19.84
CA PHE A 76 -12.50 30.05 19.54
C PHE A 76 -11.26 30.26 20.43
N LYS A 77 -10.85 29.21 21.14
CA LYS A 77 -9.57 29.15 21.87
C LYS A 77 -8.41 29.16 20.88
N ALA A 78 -7.48 30.09 21.10
CA ALA A 78 -6.20 30.17 20.38
C ALA A 78 -5.38 28.89 20.58
N GLY A 79 -5.15 28.15 19.49
CA GLY A 79 -4.18 27.06 19.42
C GLY A 79 -2.77 27.62 19.22
N LYS A 80 -1.81 27.11 19.99
CA LYS A 80 -0.39 27.48 19.93
C LYS A 80 0.21 27.11 18.57
N LEU A 81 0.66 28.12 17.82
CA LEU A 81 1.51 27.96 16.64
C LEU A 81 2.97 27.83 17.11
N CYS A 82 3.56 26.64 17.01
CA CYS A 82 5.00 26.46 17.16
C CYS A 82 5.69 26.87 15.86
N ILE A 83 6.24 28.08 15.81
CA ILE A 83 7.14 28.51 14.72
C ILE A 83 8.56 28.04 15.09
N LEU A 84 9.09 27.10 14.31
CA LEU A 84 10.52 26.77 14.29
C LEU A 84 11.22 27.81 13.41
N THR A 85 11.92 28.76 14.02
CA THR A 85 12.75 29.73 13.30
C THR A 85 14.08 29.07 12.92
N ALA A 86 14.29 28.77 11.65
CA ALA A 86 15.60 28.42 11.10
C ALA A 86 16.30 29.71 10.63
N MET A 87 17.47 30.02 11.18
CA MET A 87 18.30 31.13 10.71
C MET A 87 19.01 30.70 9.41
N GLY A 88 18.58 31.27 8.29
CA GLY A 88 19.31 31.32 7.04
C GLY A 88 19.18 32.74 6.49
N GLU A 89 20.31 33.41 6.24
CA GLU A 89 20.35 34.74 5.64
C GLU A 89 19.99 34.66 4.15
N GLU A 90 18.74 34.98 3.78
CA GLU A 90 18.37 35.45 2.43
C GLU A 90 17.21 36.48 2.55
N GLU A 91 17.25 37.51 1.70
CA GLU A 91 16.39 38.70 1.73
C GLU A 91 14.88 38.39 1.66
N LEU A 92 14.12 39.00 2.57
CA LEU A 92 12.66 39.02 2.55
C LEU A 92 12.14 40.00 1.49
N ASP A 93 11.67 39.51 0.35
CA ASP A 93 10.84 40.30 -0.59
C ASP A 93 9.38 40.32 -0.09
N LEU A 94 9.00 41.39 0.62
CA LEU A 94 7.68 41.56 1.24
C LEU A 94 6.53 41.91 0.26
N ARG A 95 6.61 41.53 -1.03
CA ARG A 95 5.55 41.80 -2.03
C ARG A 95 4.87 40.58 -2.66
N ARG A 96 5.06 39.37 -2.13
CA ARG A 96 4.30 38.17 -2.56
C ARG A 96 3.81 37.37 -1.36
N GLU A 97 2.51 37.07 -1.30
CA GLU A 97 1.86 36.23 -0.27
C GLU A 97 2.21 34.73 -0.44
N THR A 98 3.46 34.38 -0.73
CA THR A 98 3.86 32.97 -0.91
C THR A 98 5.30 32.78 -0.44
N VAL A 99 5.48 32.05 0.66
CA VAL A 99 6.79 31.59 1.13
C VAL A 99 7.10 30.25 0.45
N VAL A 100 8.09 30.23 -0.44
CA VAL A 100 8.66 28.98 -0.98
C VAL A 100 9.88 28.65 -0.12
N VAL A 101 9.78 27.60 0.70
CA VAL A 101 10.94 27.08 1.46
C VAL A 101 11.63 26.02 0.62
N THR A 102 12.82 26.33 0.10
CA THR A 102 13.68 25.37 -0.60
C THR A 102 14.58 24.68 0.43
N MET A 103 14.30 23.41 0.76
CA MET A 103 15.19 22.62 1.63
C MET A 103 16.36 22.06 0.81
N ARG A 104 17.59 22.54 1.08
CA ARG A 104 18.83 21.84 0.68
C ARG A 104 19.21 20.80 1.74
N GLN A 105 19.73 19.68 1.24
CA GLN A 105 20.17 18.45 1.92
C GLN A 105 20.60 18.56 3.40
N TRP A 106 20.10 17.64 4.23
CA TRP A 106 20.69 17.28 5.53
C TRP A 106 21.03 15.78 5.56
N PRO A 107 22.14 15.35 6.20
CA PRO A 107 22.51 13.94 6.34
C PRO A 107 21.63 13.21 7.38
N GLU A 108 21.28 11.95 7.10
CA GLU A 108 20.31 11.10 7.83
C GLU A 108 20.56 10.86 9.34
N LEU A 109 21.69 11.30 9.91
CA LEU A 109 22.05 11.01 11.29
C LEU A 109 21.36 11.88 12.35
N ALA A 110 20.66 12.96 11.97
CA ALA A 110 20.01 13.85 12.93
C ALA A 110 18.57 13.43 13.33
N ILE A 111 17.93 12.52 12.58
CA ILE A 111 16.51 12.15 12.81
C ILE A 111 16.37 11.17 13.99
N SER A 112 17.37 10.33 14.23
CA SER A 112 17.38 9.34 15.32
C SER A 112 17.32 9.97 16.72
N SER A 113 17.90 11.16 16.92
CA SER A 113 17.96 11.80 18.24
C SER A 113 16.67 12.49 18.67
N LEU A 114 15.75 12.81 17.74
CA LEU A 114 14.52 13.54 18.08
C LEU A 114 13.40 12.62 18.56
N VAL A 115 13.37 11.37 18.05
CA VAL A 115 12.33 10.37 18.38
C VAL A 115 12.47 9.82 19.80
N SER A 116 13.66 9.90 20.40
CA SER A 116 13.92 9.39 21.76
C SER A 116 13.46 10.30 22.91
N LYS A 117 13.03 11.55 22.65
CA LYS A 117 12.73 12.54 23.72
C LYS A 117 11.26 12.94 23.86
N MET A 118 10.33 12.31 23.13
CA MET A 118 8.90 12.57 23.29
C MET A 118 8.26 11.49 24.18
N SER A 119 7.93 11.86 25.41
CA SER A 119 7.13 11.05 26.34
C SER A 119 5.65 11.06 25.91
N PRO A 120 4.90 9.95 26.07
CA PRO A 120 3.54 9.84 25.56
C PRO A 120 2.53 10.41 26.56
N SER A 121 1.96 11.56 26.25
CA SER A 121 0.73 12.02 26.92
C SER A 121 -0.10 12.87 25.97
N THR A 122 -0.95 12.21 25.19
CA THR A 122 -2.38 12.54 24.94
C THR A 122 -2.86 11.76 23.71
N HIS A 123 -3.97 11.04 23.88
CA HIS A 123 -4.71 10.42 22.80
C HIS A 123 -5.11 11.46 21.75
N GLY A 124 -4.84 11.15 20.49
CA GLY A 124 -5.27 11.93 19.34
C GLY A 124 -5.02 11.14 18.07
N ASP A 125 -6.10 10.74 17.41
CA ASP A 125 -6.15 10.07 16.13
C ASP A 125 -5.16 10.68 15.11
N LEU A 126 -4.25 9.85 14.57
CA LEU A 126 -3.51 10.20 13.36
C LEU A 126 -4.47 10.16 12.17
N HIS A 127 -5.25 11.22 12.03
CA HIS A 127 -6.03 11.48 10.83
C HIS A 127 -5.07 11.54 9.63
N CYS A 128 -5.36 10.72 8.62
CA CYS A 128 -4.85 10.89 7.26
C CYS A 128 -5.42 12.20 6.69
N LEU A 129 -4.85 13.34 7.09
CA LEU A 129 -4.91 14.53 6.26
C LEU A 129 -3.99 14.28 5.05
N PRO A 130 -4.43 14.60 3.82
CA PRO A 130 -3.54 14.61 2.69
C PRO A 130 -2.61 15.81 2.87
N THR A 131 -1.52 15.62 3.60
CA THR A 131 -0.35 16.45 3.35
C THR A 131 0.08 16.12 1.94
N PHE A 132 -0.12 17.07 1.03
CA PHE A 132 0.47 17.06 -0.31
C PHE A 132 2.00 17.16 -0.17
N PHE A 133 2.63 16.09 0.31
CA PHE A 133 4.02 15.83 0.01
C PHE A 133 4.03 15.39 -1.45
N PHE A 134 4.45 16.28 -2.34
CA PHE A 134 5.06 15.84 -3.58
C PHE A 134 6.38 15.18 -3.15
N PRO A 135 6.52 13.85 -3.18
CA PRO A 135 7.86 13.29 -3.11
C PRO A 135 8.60 13.85 -4.33
N LEU A 136 9.70 14.56 -4.08
CA LEU A 136 10.70 14.77 -5.12
C LEU A 136 11.21 13.37 -5.47
N SER A 137 10.64 12.75 -6.50
CA SER A 137 11.13 11.48 -7.03
C SER A 137 12.59 11.65 -7.43
N PRO A 138 13.56 10.98 -6.77
CA PRO A 138 14.91 10.94 -7.25
C PRO A 138 15.01 9.73 -8.17
N THR A 139 14.67 9.93 -9.44
CA THR A 139 15.17 9.10 -10.54
C THR A 139 14.84 9.83 -11.82
N SER A 140 15.86 10.15 -12.61
CA SER A 140 15.66 10.44 -14.01
C SER A 140 14.95 9.23 -14.62
N LEU A 141 13.62 9.28 -14.75
CA LEU A 141 12.95 8.52 -15.79
C LEU A 141 13.74 8.85 -17.06
N SER A 142 14.26 7.84 -17.76
CA SER A 142 14.68 8.13 -19.12
C SER A 142 13.41 8.69 -19.80
N GLN A 143 13.49 9.93 -20.28
CA GLN A 143 12.33 10.79 -20.61
C GLN A 143 11.40 10.21 -21.71
N ARG A 144 11.58 8.95 -22.12
CA ARG A 144 10.87 8.27 -23.22
C ARG A 144 10.24 6.92 -22.85
N GLU A 145 10.46 6.37 -21.66
CA GLU A 145 10.01 4.99 -21.33
C GLU A 145 8.49 4.78 -21.37
N CYS A 146 7.68 5.82 -21.19
CA CYS A 146 6.21 5.72 -21.23
C CYS A 146 5.59 6.37 -22.47
N ARG A 147 6.37 6.68 -23.51
CA ARG A 147 5.81 7.10 -24.80
C ARG A 147 5.38 5.86 -25.59
N LEU A 148 4.15 5.41 -25.37
CA LEU A 148 3.62 4.17 -25.91
C LEU A 148 2.64 4.46 -27.05
N ASP A 149 3.09 4.36 -28.30
CA ASP A 149 2.25 4.63 -29.48
C ASP A 149 1.10 3.63 -29.65
N ARG A 150 1.27 2.43 -29.07
CA ARG A 150 0.33 1.31 -29.09
C ARG A 150 0.56 0.41 -27.88
N LEU A 151 -0.53 -0.01 -27.25
CA LEU A 151 -0.57 -1.03 -26.21
C LEU A 151 -1.10 -2.35 -26.79
N ASN A 152 -0.77 -3.47 -26.14
CA ASN A 152 -1.23 -4.79 -26.56
C ASN A 152 -1.67 -5.64 -25.36
N ALA A 153 -2.65 -6.50 -25.58
CA ALA A 153 -3.03 -7.52 -24.59
C ALA A 153 -1.96 -8.61 -24.55
N LEU A 154 -1.22 -8.66 -23.44
CA LEU A 154 -0.09 -9.54 -23.21
C LEU A 154 -0.52 -10.92 -22.77
N GLN A 155 0.29 -11.91 -23.14
CA GLN A 155 0.24 -13.29 -22.67
C GLN A 155 1.64 -13.70 -22.20
N PRO A 156 1.76 -14.75 -21.37
CA PRO A 156 3.08 -15.27 -21.03
C PRO A 156 3.85 -15.70 -22.28
N THR A 157 5.12 -15.35 -22.36
CA THR A 157 6.01 -15.64 -23.50
C THR A 157 6.96 -16.80 -23.22
N ARG A 158 7.22 -17.10 -21.94
CA ARG A 158 8.13 -18.16 -21.52
C ARG A 158 7.49 -19.04 -20.45
N ARG A 159 7.72 -20.35 -20.54
CA ARG A 159 7.17 -21.36 -19.63
C ARG A 159 8.28 -22.26 -19.13
N VAL A 160 8.37 -22.46 -17.81
CA VAL A 160 9.40 -23.25 -17.14
C VAL A 160 8.76 -24.31 -16.27
N GLU A 161 9.05 -25.57 -16.57
CA GLU A 161 8.52 -26.73 -15.84
C GLU A 161 9.30 -26.99 -14.55
N SER A 162 8.56 -27.39 -13.52
CA SER A 162 9.08 -27.97 -12.27
C SER A 162 8.39 -29.32 -12.03
N GLU A 163 8.87 -30.09 -11.05
CA GLU A 163 8.37 -31.43 -10.72
C GLU A 163 6.88 -31.47 -10.35
N ALA A 164 6.39 -30.44 -9.66
CA ALA A 164 5.00 -30.34 -9.21
C ALA A 164 4.33 -29.03 -9.61
N GLY A 165 4.69 -28.46 -10.75
CA GLY A 165 4.05 -27.25 -11.25
C GLY A 165 4.80 -26.59 -12.39
N VAL A 166 4.30 -25.42 -12.77
CA VAL A 166 4.85 -24.62 -13.86
C VAL A 166 4.86 -23.14 -13.52
N THR A 167 5.89 -22.44 -13.99
CA THR A 167 6.01 -20.98 -13.93
C THR A 167 6.03 -20.39 -15.33
N GLU A 168 5.11 -19.47 -15.58
CA GLU A 168 4.93 -18.75 -16.83
C GLU A 168 5.30 -17.28 -16.63
N TYR A 169 6.19 -16.77 -17.48
CA TYR A 169 6.74 -15.42 -17.41
C TYR A 169 6.16 -14.57 -18.53
N PHE A 170 5.80 -13.33 -18.20
CA PHE A 170 5.58 -12.28 -19.19
C PHE A 170 6.94 -11.68 -19.57
N ASP A 171 7.06 -11.14 -20.77
CA ASP A 171 8.33 -10.57 -21.24
C ASP A 171 8.66 -9.28 -20.47
N GLU A 172 9.69 -9.32 -19.62
CA GLU A 172 10.13 -8.17 -18.82
C GLU A 172 10.68 -7.03 -19.69
N LYS A 173 10.98 -7.29 -20.97
CA LYS A 173 11.42 -6.29 -21.94
C LYS A 173 10.27 -5.64 -22.71
N ASP A 174 9.01 -6.04 -22.46
CA ASP A 174 7.85 -5.37 -23.06
C ASP A 174 7.77 -3.92 -22.59
N ASP A 175 7.65 -2.99 -23.53
CA ASP A 175 7.64 -1.54 -23.27
C ASP A 175 6.56 -1.13 -22.25
N GLN A 176 5.41 -1.83 -22.23
CA GLN A 176 4.33 -1.51 -21.31
C GLN A 176 4.68 -1.92 -19.87
N LEU A 177 5.35 -3.06 -19.69
CA LEU A 177 5.82 -3.53 -18.40
C LEU A 177 7.01 -2.70 -17.90
N GLN A 178 7.91 -2.30 -18.79
CA GLN A 178 9.00 -1.37 -18.48
C GLN A 178 8.47 0.01 -18.06
N CYS A 179 7.52 0.58 -18.82
CA CYS A 179 6.88 1.85 -18.45
C CYS A 179 6.27 1.78 -17.04
N ALA A 180 5.52 0.72 -16.74
CA ALA A 180 4.93 0.53 -15.41
C ALA A 180 5.94 0.17 -14.32
N GLY A 181 7.16 -0.24 -14.68
CA GLY A 181 8.19 -0.64 -13.72
C GLY A 181 7.88 -1.96 -13.03
N VAL A 182 7.30 -2.93 -13.72
CA VAL A 182 6.82 -4.18 -13.11
C VAL A 182 7.28 -5.42 -13.86
N SER A 183 7.46 -6.52 -13.12
CA SER A 183 7.59 -7.88 -13.68
C SER A 183 6.38 -8.70 -13.27
N VAL A 184 5.91 -9.59 -14.15
CA VAL A 184 4.71 -10.41 -13.92
C VAL A 184 5.00 -11.86 -14.23
N ARG A 185 4.53 -12.75 -13.35
CA ARG A 185 4.53 -14.19 -13.62
C ARG A 185 3.27 -14.86 -13.12
N ARG A 186 2.90 -15.96 -13.77
CA ARG A 186 1.83 -16.87 -13.35
C ARG A 186 2.45 -18.18 -12.90
N ARG A 187 2.04 -18.70 -11.75
CA ARG A 187 2.48 -20.01 -11.25
C ARG A 187 1.27 -20.93 -11.12
N THR A 188 1.43 -22.18 -11.55
CA THR A 188 0.49 -23.27 -11.29
C THR A 188 1.20 -24.31 -10.44
N ILE A 189 0.66 -24.60 -9.26
CA ILE A 189 1.21 -25.53 -8.28
C ILE A 189 0.24 -26.70 -8.17
N GLU A 190 0.68 -27.88 -8.58
CA GLU A 190 -0.12 -29.10 -8.53
C GLU A 190 -0.46 -29.50 -7.09
N PRO A 191 -1.49 -30.35 -6.87
CA PRO A 191 -1.74 -30.95 -5.56
C PRO A 191 -0.47 -31.57 -4.97
N ASN A 192 -0.22 -31.32 -3.68
CA ASN A 192 1.01 -31.66 -2.97
C ASN A 192 2.30 -31.01 -3.53
N GLY A 193 2.18 -29.96 -4.34
CA GLY A 193 3.30 -29.14 -4.77
C GLY A 193 3.73 -28.14 -3.70
N LEU A 194 5.03 -28.05 -3.46
CA LEU A 194 5.68 -27.06 -2.59
C LEU A 194 6.49 -26.09 -3.46
N LEU A 195 6.06 -24.83 -3.51
CA LEU A 195 6.91 -23.75 -4.00
C LEU A 195 8.02 -23.51 -2.97
N LEU A 196 9.26 -23.73 -3.41
CA LEU A 196 10.43 -23.67 -2.56
C LEU A 196 10.66 -22.25 -2.00
N PRO A 197 11.30 -22.15 -0.82
CA PRO A 197 11.53 -20.85 -0.20
C PRO A 197 12.42 -19.94 -1.05
N SER A 198 11.97 -18.71 -1.26
CA SER A 198 12.74 -17.68 -1.98
C SER A 198 12.44 -16.28 -1.46
N TYR A 199 13.33 -15.33 -1.72
CA TYR A 199 13.09 -13.91 -1.49
C TYR A 199 13.38 -13.11 -2.76
N SER A 200 12.90 -11.87 -2.83
CA SER A 200 12.97 -11.03 -4.04
C SER A 200 13.52 -9.65 -3.69
N SER A 201 14.27 -9.02 -4.59
CA SER A 201 14.69 -7.62 -4.43
C SER A 201 13.51 -6.64 -4.52
N SER A 202 12.46 -7.02 -5.23
CA SER A 202 11.22 -6.24 -5.38
C SER A 202 10.11 -6.72 -4.45
N PRO A 203 9.32 -5.79 -3.87
CA PRO A 203 8.07 -6.16 -3.23
C PRO A 203 7.06 -6.63 -4.27
N ARG A 204 6.07 -7.40 -3.83
CA ARG A 204 5.12 -8.06 -4.73
C ARG A 204 3.75 -8.26 -4.12
N LEU A 205 2.75 -8.22 -4.99
CA LEU A 205 1.40 -8.72 -4.72
C LEU A 205 1.18 -10.06 -5.42
N VAL A 206 0.69 -11.03 -4.67
CA VAL A 206 0.30 -12.35 -5.18
C VAL A 206 -1.21 -12.48 -5.10
N TYR A 207 -1.88 -12.56 -6.25
CA TYR A 207 -3.30 -12.85 -6.33
C TYR A 207 -3.53 -14.34 -6.55
N ILE A 208 -4.33 -14.98 -5.69
CA ILE A 208 -4.70 -16.39 -5.83
C ILE A 208 -5.89 -16.49 -6.80
N LEU A 209 -5.61 -16.92 -8.03
CA LEU A 209 -6.61 -17.11 -9.09
C LEU A 209 -7.50 -18.32 -8.83
N GLN A 210 -6.92 -19.40 -8.31
CA GLN A 210 -7.59 -20.68 -8.11
C GLN A 210 -6.92 -21.45 -6.96
N GLY A 211 -7.68 -22.33 -6.33
CA GLY A 211 -7.19 -23.31 -5.36
C GLY A 211 -7.07 -22.75 -3.95
N ARG A 212 -6.47 -23.54 -3.07
CA ARG A 212 -6.19 -23.19 -1.67
C ARG A 212 -4.90 -23.87 -1.22
N GLY A 213 -4.31 -23.33 -0.18
CA GLY A 213 -3.06 -23.86 0.35
C GLY A 213 -2.69 -23.25 1.68
N ILE A 214 -1.45 -23.51 2.06
CA ILE A 214 -0.78 -22.91 3.21
C ILE A 214 0.56 -22.31 2.80
N GLY A 215 0.99 -21.27 3.49
CA GLY A 215 2.29 -20.66 3.24
C GLY A 215 2.77 -19.84 4.42
N ALA A 216 3.99 -19.33 4.31
CA ALA A 216 4.54 -18.41 5.29
C ALA A 216 5.38 -17.34 4.60
N SER A 217 5.40 -16.16 5.22
CA SER A 217 6.39 -15.11 4.97
C SER A 217 7.24 -15.00 6.23
N ILE A 218 8.54 -15.26 6.11
CA ILE A 218 9.46 -15.34 7.24
C ILE A 218 9.93 -13.94 7.58
N MET A 219 9.39 -13.38 8.66
CA MET A 219 9.71 -12.03 9.13
C MET A 219 11.03 -12.05 9.92
N PRO A 220 12.11 -11.42 9.44
CA PRO A 220 13.40 -11.43 10.13
C PRO A 220 13.30 -10.85 11.55
N GLY A 221 13.93 -11.51 12.52
CA GLY A 221 13.92 -11.07 13.92
C GLY A 221 12.67 -11.47 14.72
N CYS A 222 11.66 -12.07 14.09
CA CYS A 222 10.48 -12.57 14.78
C CYS A 222 10.67 -13.99 15.33
N PRO A 223 10.18 -14.28 16.55
CA PRO A 223 10.30 -15.61 17.15
C PRO A 223 9.43 -16.65 16.45
N THR A 224 9.77 -17.93 16.65
CA THR A 224 8.93 -19.06 16.24
C THR A 224 7.73 -19.19 17.20
N THR A 225 6.57 -18.71 16.78
CA THR A 225 5.35 -18.66 17.61
C THR A 225 4.47 -19.90 17.49
N PHE A 226 4.68 -20.73 16.46
CA PHE A 226 4.03 -22.02 16.33
C PHE A 226 4.99 -23.05 16.91
N GLN A 227 4.66 -23.58 18.08
CA GLN A 227 5.52 -24.48 18.83
C GLN A 227 4.77 -25.76 19.22
N SER A 228 5.48 -26.87 19.13
CA SER A 228 4.96 -28.15 19.61
C SER A 228 5.07 -28.20 21.14
N VAL A 229 3.92 -28.22 21.85
CA VAL A 229 3.90 -28.25 23.32
C VAL A 229 4.64 -29.50 23.82
N ARG A 230 5.67 -29.31 24.64
CA ARG A 230 6.19 -30.36 25.53
C ARG A 230 5.06 -30.72 26.51
N ARG A 231 4.25 -31.74 26.19
CA ARG A 231 3.48 -32.42 27.23
C ARG A 231 4.49 -33.03 28.20
N SER A 232 4.73 -32.34 29.31
CA SER A 232 5.31 -32.92 30.52
C SER A 232 4.54 -34.19 30.85
N GLN A 233 5.27 -35.24 31.21
CA GLN A 233 4.76 -36.56 31.57
C GLN A 233 3.75 -36.44 32.71
N GLN A 234 2.45 -36.36 32.40
CA GLN A 234 1.32 -36.68 33.27
C GLN A 234 0.06 -36.52 32.43
N GLU A 235 -0.33 -37.58 31.74
CA GLU A 235 -1.72 -37.95 31.43
C GLU A 235 -1.74 -39.11 30.43
N GLY A 236 -2.20 -40.27 30.92
CA GLY A 236 -3.03 -41.23 30.19
C GLY A 236 -2.44 -41.92 28.97
N GLU A 237 -2.06 -43.18 29.16
CA GLU A 237 -2.05 -44.19 28.11
C GLU A 237 -3.44 -44.27 27.46
N GLU A 238 -3.53 -43.99 26.15
CA GLU A 238 -4.35 -44.65 25.13
C GLU A 238 -4.45 -43.78 23.87
N GLY A 239 -3.85 -44.21 22.76
CA GLY A 239 -4.02 -43.55 21.45
C GLY A 239 -2.80 -43.56 20.51
N SER A 240 -2.49 -44.73 19.96
CA SER A 240 -1.80 -45.00 18.68
C SER A 240 -0.93 -43.92 17.99
N GLN A 241 0.37 -44.20 17.90
CA GLN A 241 1.21 -44.06 16.68
C GLN A 241 1.24 -42.72 15.90
N ARG A 242 1.03 -41.55 16.51
CA ARG A 242 1.64 -40.31 15.98
C ARG A 242 3.03 -40.15 16.59
N GLN A 243 4.05 -40.58 15.86
CA GLN A 243 5.44 -40.19 16.11
C GLN A 243 5.44 -38.68 16.43
N ARG A 244 5.95 -38.29 17.60
CA ARG A 244 5.96 -36.92 18.14
C ARG A 244 6.55 -35.96 17.11
N PHE A 245 5.72 -35.36 16.25
CA PHE A 245 6.12 -34.27 15.36
C PHE A 245 6.45 -33.08 16.27
N ARG A 246 7.75 -32.86 16.48
CA ARG A 246 8.29 -31.76 17.28
C ARG A 246 8.94 -30.77 16.35
N ASP A 247 8.35 -29.60 16.25
CA ASP A 247 8.82 -28.51 15.39
C ASP A 247 8.43 -27.18 16.02
N ASP A 248 9.20 -26.14 15.70
CA ASP A 248 8.96 -24.75 16.09
C ASP A 248 9.22 -23.85 14.88
N HIS A 249 8.22 -23.10 14.41
CA HIS A 249 8.34 -22.23 13.24
C HIS A 249 7.52 -20.94 13.37
N GLN A 250 7.71 -20.01 12.43
CA GLN A 250 6.87 -18.80 12.35
C GLN A 250 5.46 -19.11 11.87
N LYS A 251 4.56 -18.13 11.99
CA LYS A 251 3.15 -18.27 11.62
C LYS A 251 2.96 -18.72 10.17
N VAL A 252 2.27 -19.85 10.01
CA VAL A 252 1.76 -20.34 8.74
C VAL A 252 0.34 -19.84 8.57
N HIS A 253 0.00 -19.34 7.39
CA HIS A 253 -1.33 -18.86 7.06
C HIS A 253 -1.96 -19.72 5.98
N ARG A 254 -3.28 -19.87 6.05
CA ARG A 254 -4.07 -20.42 4.95
C ARG A 254 -4.32 -19.33 3.90
N PHE A 255 -4.35 -19.73 2.65
CA PHE A 255 -4.79 -18.87 1.55
C PHE A 255 -5.77 -19.62 0.65
N ARG A 256 -6.59 -18.87 -0.09
CA ARG A 256 -7.56 -19.42 -1.04
C ARG A 256 -7.79 -18.46 -2.21
N ALA A 257 -8.52 -18.93 -3.22
CA ALA A 257 -8.96 -18.12 -4.34
C ALA A 257 -9.56 -16.77 -3.89
N GLY A 258 -9.13 -15.70 -4.54
CA GLY A 258 -9.51 -14.32 -4.24
C GLY A 258 -8.67 -13.63 -3.16
N ASP A 259 -7.76 -14.33 -2.50
CA ASP A 259 -6.79 -13.68 -1.60
C ASP A 259 -5.75 -12.90 -2.41
N VAL A 260 -5.40 -11.70 -1.92
CA VAL A 260 -4.19 -10.97 -2.29
C VAL A 260 -3.22 -11.05 -1.13
N LEU A 261 -2.02 -11.56 -1.35
CA LEU A 261 -0.93 -11.58 -0.38
C LEU A 261 0.09 -10.49 -0.72
N ALA A 262 0.50 -9.72 0.28
CA ALA A 262 1.49 -8.67 0.19
C ALA A 262 2.82 -9.15 0.78
N ILE A 263 3.88 -9.15 -0.03
CA ILE A 263 5.19 -9.68 0.36
C ILE A 263 6.24 -8.58 0.11
N PRO A 264 6.85 -8.02 1.17
CA PRO A 264 7.91 -7.02 1.03
C PRO A 264 9.17 -7.57 0.36
N ALA A 265 10.00 -6.67 -0.18
CA ALA A 265 11.34 -7.00 -0.66
C ALA A 265 12.17 -7.65 0.46
N GLY A 266 13.01 -8.62 0.10
CA GLY A 266 13.90 -9.33 1.02
C GLY A 266 13.22 -10.37 1.92
N ILE A 267 11.89 -10.43 1.97
CA ILE A 267 11.18 -11.39 2.81
C ILE A 267 11.07 -12.74 2.11
N ALA A 268 11.61 -13.77 2.78
CA ALA A 268 11.54 -15.15 2.31
C ALA A 268 10.11 -15.67 2.42
N ASN A 269 9.61 -16.33 1.37
CA ASN A 269 8.29 -16.92 1.34
C ASN A 269 8.30 -18.32 0.73
N TRP A 270 7.34 -19.14 1.13
CA TRP A 270 7.04 -20.44 0.52
C TRP A 270 5.53 -20.69 0.56
N CYS A 271 5.03 -21.55 -0.32
CA CYS A 271 3.66 -22.01 -0.27
C CYS A 271 3.52 -23.47 -0.71
N TYR A 272 2.53 -24.14 -0.13
CA TYR A 272 2.22 -25.55 -0.37
C TYR A 272 0.75 -25.70 -0.70
N ASN A 273 0.47 -26.47 -1.75
CA ASN A 273 -0.87 -26.84 -2.13
C ASN A 273 -1.33 -28.06 -1.32
N ASP A 274 -2.13 -27.81 -0.29
CA ASP A 274 -2.77 -28.83 0.54
C ASP A 274 -4.21 -29.19 0.07
N GLY A 275 -4.61 -28.70 -1.11
CA GLY A 275 -5.90 -28.97 -1.72
C GLY A 275 -5.83 -29.96 -2.90
N ASP A 276 -7.01 -30.34 -3.39
CA ASP A 276 -7.16 -31.36 -4.46
C ASP A 276 -7.15 -30.75 -5.87
N THR A 277 -7.10 -29.42 -5.98
CA THR A 277 -7.07 -28.70 -7.26
C THR A 277 -5.77 -27.90 -7.37
N PRO A 278 -5.25 -27.66 -8.59
CA PRO A 278 -4.08 -26.82 -8.76
C PRO A 278 -4.31 -25.42 -8.19
N VAL A 279 -3.32 -24.92 -7.45
CA VAL A 279 -3.25 -23.53 -7.03
C VAL A 279 -2.68 -22.74 -8.19
N VAL A 280 -3.41 -21.71 -8.65
CA VAL A 280 -2.95 -20.81 -9.70
C VAL A 280 -2.77 -19.42 -9.10
N THR A 281 -1.61 -18.80 -9.30
CA THR A 281 -1.29 -17.47 -8.76
C THR A 281 -0.84 -16.53 -9.86
N LEU A 282 -1.22 -15.26 -9.76
CA LEU A 282 -0.66 -14.16 -10.53
C LEU A 282 0.18 -13.30 -9.59
N THR A 283 1.48 -13.17 -9.86
CA THR A 283 2.38 -12.35 -9.05
C THR A 283 2.85 -11.15 -9.86
N VAL A 284 2.70 -9.95 -9.30
CA VAL A 284 3.24 -8.70 -9.86
C VAL A 284 4.28 -8.15 -8.91
N PHE A 285 5.49 -7.93 -9.42
CA PHE A 285 6.63 -7.36 -8.71
C PHE A 285 6.78 -5.91 -9.09
N ASP A 286 6.99 -5.03 -8.11
CA ASP A 286 7.35 -3.64 -8.36
C ASP A 286 8.88 -3.49 -8.46
N THR A 287 9.39 -3.52 -9.69
CA THR A 287 10.83 -3.43 -9.99
C THR A 287 11.39 -2.03 -9.80
N ARG A 288 10.53 -1.01 -9.77
CA ARG A 288 10.91 0.40 -9.53
C ARG A 288 10.67 0.88 -8.11
N SER A 289 10.17 0.00 -7.24
CA SER A 289 10.02 0.29 -5.82
C SER A 289 11.33 0.82 -5.22
N ASN A 290 11.23 1.81 -4.35
CA ASN A 290 12.36 2.32 -3.57
C ASN A 290 13.01 1.23 -2.67
N ALA A 291 12.29 0.14 -2.39
CA ALA A 291 12.81 -1.02 -1.68
C ALA A 291 13.78 -1.85 -2.53
N ASN A 292 13.72 -1.75 -3.86
CA ASN A 292 14.65 -2.39 -4.77
C ASN A 292 15.83 -1.45 -5.07
N GLN A 293 16.93 -1.62 -4.32
CA GLN A 293 18.14 -0.80 -4.45
C GLN A 293 19.16 -1.33 -5.46
N LEU A 294 18.80 -2.36 -6.24
CA LEU A 294 19.70 -2.98 -7.21
C LEU A 294 19.58 -2.29 -8.58
N ASP A 295 18.72 -2.84 -9.43
CA ASP A 295 18.41 -2.37 -10.77
C ASP A 295 16.95 -2.73 -11.09
N GLN A 296 16.45 -2.32 -12.25
CA GLN A 296 15.06 -2.60 -12.66
C GLN A 296 14.84 -4.07 -13.08
N ASN A 297 15.86 -4.93 -12.98
CA ASN A 297 15.72 -6.35 -13.34
C ASN A 297 15.10 -7.11 -12.18
N GLN A 298 14.14 -8.00 -12.47
CA GLN A 298 13.55 -8.77 -11.39
C GLN A 298 14.46 -9.92 -10.96
N ARG A 299 14.83 -9.93 -9.68
CA ARG A 299 15.72 -10.94 -9.09
C ARG A 299 15.01 -11.71 -7.99
N GLU A 300 14.95 -13.02 -8.15
CA GLU A 300 14.46 -13.94 -7.13
C GLU A 300 15.61 -14.84 -6.65
N PHE A 301 15.87 -14.78 -5.36
CA PHE A 301 16.94 -15.50 -4.68
C PHE A 301 16.36 -16.75 -4.04
N GLN A 302 16.61 -17.88 -4.67
CA GLN A 302 16.15 -19.19 -4.20
C GLN A 302 16.98 -19.61 -2.97
N LEU A 303 16.33 -20.02 -1.88
CA LEU A 303 17.01 -20.63 -0.72
C LEU A 303 17.21 -22.13 -0.91
N ALA A 304 16.39 -22.76 -1.75
CA ALA A 304 16.48 -24.16 -2.11
C ALA A 304 16.08 -24.36 -3.58
N GLY A 305 16.45 -25.52 -4.14
CA GLY A 305 16.19 -25.88 -5.52
C GLY A 305 17.20 -25.31 -6.51
N SER A 306 16.88 -25.52 -7.78
CA SER A 306 17.68 -25.13 -8.94
C SER A 306 16.74 -24.93 -10.12
N GLN A 307 16.89 -23.83 -10.86
CA GLN A 307 16.17 -23.68 -12.13
C GLN A 307 16.89 -24.45 -13.24
N ARG A 308 16.12 -25.08 -14.14
CA ARG A 308 16.68 -25.74 -15.31
C ARG A 308 17.26 -24.70 -16.26
N GLU A 309 18.51 -24.90 -16.65
CA GLU A 309 19.21 -24.06 -17.63
C GLU A 309 18.39 -23.98 -18.92
N SER A 310 17.81 -22.81 -19.17
CA SER A 310 17.33 -22.43 -20.50
C SER A 310 18.39 -21.50 -21.08
N GLN A 311 18.74 -21.75 -22.34
CA GLN A 311 19.98 -21.30 -23.02
C GLN A 311 20.20 -19.78 -23.13
N GLN A 312 19.40 -18.92 -22.49
CA GLN A 312 19.49 -17.46 -22.68
C GLN A 312 19.67 -16.62 -21.42
N GLU A 313 19.46 -17.12 -20.20
CA GLU A 313 19.73 -16.35 -18.99
C GLU A 313 20.26 -17.27 -17.88
N ASN A 314 21.31 -16.81 -17.19
CA ASN A 314 22.01 -17.52 -16.13
C ASN A 314 21.11 -17.58 -14.87
N THR A 315 20.02 -18.37 -14.92
CA THR A 315 19.00 -18.35 -13.88
C THR A 315 19.37 -19.22 -12.69
N GLY A 316 19.75 -18.55 -11.60
CA GLY A 316 19.38 -18.83 -10.21
C GLY A 316 19.52 -20.26 -9.70
N LYS A 317 20.76 -20.69 -9.43
CA LYS A 317 20.99 -21.73 -8.41
C LYS A 317 20.65 -21.16 -7.03
N ASN A 318 20.31 -22.01 -6.05
CA ASN A 318 20.09 -21.51 -4.69
C ASN A 318 21.30 -20.74 -4.17
N VAL A 319 21.06 -19.76 -3.30
CA VAL A 319 22.10 -18.87 -2.77
C VAL A 319 23.19 -19.62 -2.00
N LEU A 320 22.86 -20.77 -1.40
CA LEU A 320 23.80 -21.55 -0.58
C LEU A 320 24.93 -22.15 -1.41
N ARG A 321 24.69 -22.41 -2.71
CA ARG A 321 25.70 -22.89 -3.64
C ARG A 321 26.86 -21.91 -3.84
N GLY A 322 26.65 -20.62 -3.62
CA GLY A 322 27.71 -19.61 -3.73
C GLY A 322 28.73 -19.66 -2.60
N PHE A 323 28.40 -20.30 -1.47
CA PHE A 323 29.29 -20.38 -0.31
C PHE A 323 30.27 -21.56 -0.41
N ARG A 324 31.43 -21.42 0.22
CA ARG A 324 32.32 -22.56 0.45
C ARG A 324 31.64 -23.57 1.38
N ALA A 325 31.65 -24.84 1.00
CA ALA A 325 31.02 -25.91 1.79
C ALA A 325 31.52 -25.94 3.25
N ASP A 326 32.82 -25.74 3.48
CA ASP A 326 33.40 -25.73 4.84
C ASP A 326 32.87 -24.55 5.67
N SER A 327 32.73 -23.38 5.07
CA SER A 327 32.18 -22.18 5.74
C SER A 327 30.70 -22.36 6.06
N LEU A 328 29.92 -22.93 5.13
CA LEU A 328 28.51 -23.24 5.34
C LEU A 328 28.30 -24.28 6.44
N ALA A 329 29.11 -25.35 6.41
CA ALA A 329 29.12 -26.39 7.43
C ALA A 329 29.40 -25.82 8.83
N ALA A 330 30.44 -24.97 8.95
CA ALA A 330 30.79 -24.32 10.21
C ALA A 330 29.70 -23.34 10.70
N ALA A 331 29.09 -22.57 9.80
CA ALA A 331 28.05 -21.60 10.17
C ALA A 331 26.76 -22.25 10.65
N ILE A 332 26.35 -23.36 10.04
CA ILE A 332 25.13 -24.11 10.44
C ILE A 332 25.41 -25.05 11.61
N GLY A 333 26.65 -25.53 11.76
CA GLY A 333 27.03 -26.54 12.75
C GLY A 333 26.74 -27.97 12.28
N VAL A 334 26.94 -28.25 10.99
CA VAL A 334 26.73 -29.57 10.36
C VAL A 334 28.02 -30.08 9.73
N ASP A 335 28.05 -31.35 9.35
CA ASP A 335 29.16 -31.87 8.56
C ASP A 335 29.19 -31.30 7.13
N ARG A 336 30.36 -31.38 6.50
CA ARG A 336 30.59 -30.85 5.16
C ARG A 336 29.70 -31.52 4.10
N GLU A 337 29.38 -32.80 4.24
CA GLU A 337 28.58 -33.53 3.27
C GLU A 337 27.12 -33.06 3.30
N LEU A 338 26.58 -32.82 4.49
CA LEU A 338 25.26 -32.23 4.65
C LEU A 338 25.22 -30.78 4.12
N ALA A 339 26.26 -29.98 4.37
CA ALA A 339 26.36 -28.66 3.74
C ALA A 339 26.36 -28.74 2.21
N ARG A 340 27.09 -29.69 1.60
CA ARG A 340 27.05 -29.92 0.13
C ARG A 340 25.67 -30.34 -0.35
N LYS A 341 24.95 -31.17 0.40
CA LYS A 341 23.56 -31.54 0.06
C LYS A 341 22.63 -30.31 -0.01
N LEU A 342 22.78 -29.35 0.90
CA LEU A 342 22.00 -28.11 0.89
C LEU A 342 22.28 -27.24 -0.35
N GLN A 343 23.47 -27.36 -0.96
CA GLN A 343 23.83 -26.64 -2.17
C GLN A 343 23.16 -27.19 -3.42
N LEU A 344 22.60 -28.42 -3.35
CA LEU A 344 21.78 -29.04 -4.38
C LEU A 344 22.44 -28.99 -5.77
N GLU A 345 23.69 -29.47 -5.87
CA GLU A 345 24.50 -29.36 -7.10
C GLU A 345 23.82 -30.05 -8.32
N ASP A 346 23.11 -31.16 -8.08
CA ASP A 346 22.49 -32.03 -9.08
C ASP A 346 20.96 -32.07 -9.04
N ASP A 347 20.31 -31.20 -8.25
CA ASP A 347 18.85 -31.13 -8.25
C ASP A 347 18.34 -30.62 -9.61
N ARG A 348 17.27 -31.23 -10.13
CA ARG A 348 16.64 -30.89 -11.42
C ARG A 348 15.12 -30.77 -11.31
N ARG A 349 14.60 -30.73 -10.08
CA ARG A 349 13.16 -30.67 -9.77
C ARG A 349 12.55 -29.29 -10.01
N GLY A 350 13.37 -28.24 -10.13
CA GLY A 350 12.87 -26.88 -10.33
C GLY A 350 12.57 -26.15 -9.03
N GLU A 351 11.71 -25.12 -9.11
CA GLU A 351 11.30 -24.31 -7.95
C GLU A 351 10.02 -24.82 -7.27
N ILE A 352 9.32 -25.77 -7.89
CA ILE A 352 8.09 -26.40 -7.35
C ILE A 352 8.30 -27.91 -7.26
N VAL A 353 8.46 -28.42 -6.04
CA VAL A 353 8.76 -29.83 -5.78
C VAL A 353 7.53 -30.60 -5.31
N ARG A 354 7.49 -31.91 -5.57
CA ARG A 354 6.42 -32.77 -5.08
C ARG A 354 6.73 -33.23 -3.66
N VAL A 355 5.77 -33.10 -2.76
CA VAL A 355 5.83 -33.72 -1.44
C VAL A 355 5.11 -35.06 -1.52
N GLU A 356 5.84 -36.17 -1.43
CA GLU A 356 5.28 -37.53 -1.60
C GLU A 356 4.23 -37.88 -0.54
N ARG A 357 4.40 -37.33 0.67
CA ARG A 357 3.45 -37.42 1.79
C ARG A 357 2.85 -36.05 2.04
N SER A 358 1.80 -35.97 2.85
CA SER A 358 1.30 -34.66 3.29
C SER A 358 2.37 -33.88 4.04
N LEU A 359 2.53 -32.59 3.70
CA LEU A 359 3.45 -31.71 4.41
C LEU A 359 3.06 -31.65 5.90
N GLN A 360 3.99 -32.06 6.75
CA GLN A 360 3.87 -32.01 8.20
C GLN A 360 4.35 -30.63 8.68
N VAL A 361 3.43 -29.87 9.25
CA VAL A 361 3.65 -28.50 9.74
C VAL A 361 2.63 -28.22 10.83
N LEU A 362 2.96 -27.38 11.81
CA LEU A 362 1.97 -26.92 12.78
C LEU A 362 1.01 -25.97 12.06
N ARG A 363 -0.25 -26.37 11.97
CA ARG A 363 -1.26 -25.65 11.18
C ARG A 363 -2.02 -24.65 12.04
N PRO A 364 -2.47 -23.52 11.44
CA PRO A 364 -3.40 -22.64 12.13
C PRO A 364 -4.72 -23.37 12.42
N PRO A 365 -5.46 -22.92 13.46
CA PRO A 365 -6.86 -23.27 13.65
C PRO A 365 -7.71 -22.92 12.40
N SER A 366 -8.93 -23.43 12.33
CA SER A 366 -9.85 -23.19 11.20
C SER A 366 -10.19 -21.70 11.02
N GLU A 367 -10.68 -21.29 9.85
CA GLU A 367 -11.04 -19.87 9.61
C GLU A 367 -12.10 -19.35 10.59
N GLU A 368 -13.03 -20.22 11.03
CA GLU A 368 -14.05 -19.90 12.03
C GLU A 368 -13.39 -19.55 13.37
N GLU A 369 -12.39 -20.32 13.79
CA GLU A 369 -11.62 -20.06 15.01
C GLU A 369 -10.68 -18.84 14.88
N GLU A 370 -10.23 -18.46 13.66
CA GLU A 370 -9.52 -17.20 13.43
C GLU A 370 -10.45 -15.97 13.48
N GLN A 371 -11.69 -16.10 13.00
CA GLN A 371 -12.69 -15.03 13.03
C GLN A 371 -13.24 -14.80 14.45
N GLU A 372 -13.53 -15.86 15.20
CA GLU A 372 -13.94 -15.76 16.61
C GLU A 372 -12.85 -15.12 17.49
N ARG A 373 -11.57 -15.39 17.20
CA ARG A 373 -10.43 -14.74 17.86
C ARG A 373 -10.24 -13.28 17.46
N GLN A 374 -10.74 -12.86 16.30
CA GLN A 374 -10.73 -11.45 15.86
C GLN A 374 -11.88 -10.64 16.50
N GLU A 375 -12.99 -11.28 16.88
CA GLU A 375 -14.10 -10.63 17.59
C GLU A 375 -13.85 -10.49 19.11
N SER A 376 -12.93 -11.28 19.67
CA SER A 376 -12.51 -11.18 21.08
C SER A 376 -11.42 -10.12 21.27
N ASP A 377 -11.85 -8.87 21.45
CA ASP A 377 -11.10 -7.72 21.98
C ASP A 377 -9.87 -7.27 21.16
N PRO A 378 -9.97 -6.19 20.36
CA PRO A 378 -8.86 -5.62 19.62
C PRO A 378 -7.95 -4.88 20.60
N ASN A 379 -7.12 -5.61 21.34
CA ASN A 379 -5.88 -5.01 21.80
C ASN A 379 -5.13 -4.60 20.53
N GLY A 380 -5.17 -3.29 20.23
CA GLY A 380 -4.69 -2.61 19.00
C GLY A 380 -3.18 -2.72 18.76
N LEU A 381 -2.65 -3.93 18.88
CA LEU A 381 -1.28 -4.38 18.69
C LEU A 381 -1.20 -5.45 17.60
N GLU A 382 -2.29 -5.75 16.88
CA GLU A 382 -2.21 -6.57 15.66
C GLU A 382 -1.37 -5.91 14.53
N GLU A 383 -0.89 -4.68 14.77
CA GLU A 383 0.12 -3.96 14.01
C GLU A 383 1.56 -4.12 14.54
N THR A 384 1.88 -5.10 15.40
CA THR A 384 3.29 -5.41 15.62
C THR A 384 3.90 -6.05 14.36
N TYR A 385 5.15 -5.70 14.06
CA TYR A 385 5.88 -6.17 12.88
C TYR A 385 5.79 -7.68 12.65
N CYS A 386 5.75 -8.48 13.73
CA CYS A 386 5.72 -9.95 13.66
C CYS A 386 4.33 -10.57 13.48
N SER A 387 3.24 -9.86 13.79
CA SER A 387 1.86 -10.34 13.67
C SER A 387 1.08 -9.65 12.55
N MET A 388 1.74 -8.77 11.79
CA MET A 388 1.12 -7.95 10.77
C MET A 388 0.31 -8.78 9.77
N LYS A 389 -0.92 -8.34 9.50
CA LYS A 389 -1.78 -8.96 8.47
C LYS A 389 -1.14 -8.76 7.09
N ILE A 390 -0.92 -9.86 6.38
CA ILE A 390 -0.27 -9.84 5.05
C ILE A 390 -1.21 -10.20 3.89
N ARG A 391 -2.47 -10.54 4.17
CA ARG A 391 -3.43 -10.96 3.15
C ARG A 391 -4.83 -10.39 3.38
N GLU A 392 -5.58 -10.24 2.29
CA GLU A 392 -7.00 -9.88 2.33
C GLU A 392 -7.74 -10.56 1.16
N ASN A 393 -8.97 -11.03 1.40
CA ASN A 393 -9.78 -11.63 0.33
C ASN A 393 -10.66 -10.57 -0.33
N ILE A 394 -10.48 -10.35 -1.63
CA ILE A 394 -11.16 -9.29 -2.38
C ILE A 394 -12.26 -9.81 -3.30
N GLU A 395 -12.60 -11.10 -3.21
CA GLU A 395 -13.65 -11.71 -4.03
C GLU A 395 -15.00 -11.82 -3.33
N ARG A 396 -15.05 -11.69 -2.00
CA ARG A 396 -16.31 -11.71 -1.22
C ARG A 396 -17.28 -10.64 -1.73
N PRO A 397 -18.48 -11.00 -2.24
CA PRO A 397 -19.45 -10.04 -2.74
C PRO A 397 -19.92 -9.04 -1.67
N SER A 398 -19.99 -9.47 -0.41
CA SER A 398 -20.36 -8.63 0.74
C SER A 398 -19.32 -7.56 1.08
N ALA A 399 -18.09 -7.69 0.59
CA ALA A 399 -17.00 -6.74 0.81
C ALA A 399 -16.81 -5.76 -0.36
N ALA A 400 -17.79 -5.66 -1.26
CA ALA A 400 -17.74 -4.73 -2.39
C ALA A 400 -17.87 -3.27 -1.92
N ASP A 401 -16.97 -2.41 -2.41
CA ASP A 401 -17.01 -0.96 -2.15
C ASP A 401 -18.04 -0.26 -3.04
N VAL A 402 -18.22 -0.78 -4.26
CA VAL A 402 -19.22 -0.31 -5.20
C VAL A 402 -19.98 -1.52 -5.72
N TYR A 403 -21.30 -1.48 -5.61
CA TYR A 403 -22.19 -2.51 -6.11
C TYR A 403 -23.35 -1.88 -6.90
N THR A 404 -23.67 -2.48 -8.03
CA THR A 404 -24.84 -2.13 -8.84
C THR A 404 -25.57 -3.42 -9.21
N PRO A 405 -26.82 -3.66 -8.77
CA PRO A 405 -27.47 -4.97 -8.86
C PRO A 405 -27.49 -5.63 -10.23
N ARG A 406 -27.57 -4.85 -11.32
CA ARG A 406 -27.50 -5.34 -12.69
C ARG A 406 -26.21 -4.96 -13.42
N GLY A 407 -25.33 -4.23 -12.75
CA GLY A 407 -24.06 -3.75 -13.29
C GLY A 407 -22.90 -4.67 -12.92
N GLY A 408 -22.81 -5.04 -11.64
CA GLY A 408 -21.71 -5.83 -11.11
C GLY A 408 -21.18 -5.27 -9.79
N ARG A 409 -19.91 -5.53 -9.48
CA ARG A 409 -19.25 -5.11 -8.24
C ARG A 409 -17.78 -4.75 -8.43
N MET A 410 -17.29 -3.89 -7.53
CA MET A 410 -15.89 -3.49 -7.45
C MET A 410 -15.43 -3.49 -5.99
N THR A 411 -14.28 -4.10 -5.75
CA THR A 411 -13.62 -4.16 -4.43
C THR A 411 -12.19 -3.64 -4.58
N THR A 412 -11.84 -2.62 -3.81
CA THR A 412 -10.50 -2.03 -3.76
C THR A 412 -9.80 -2.48 -2.48
N LEU A 413 -8.53 -2.85 -2.61
CA LEU A 413 -7.63 -3.20 -1.53
C LEU A 413 -6.46 -2.23 -1.53
N ASN A 414 -6.35 -1.45 -0.47
CA ASN A 414 -5.35 -0.40 -0.29
C ASN A 414 -4.83 -0.43 1.16
N CYS A 415 -3.91 0.48 1.50
CA CYS A 415 -3.33 0.54 2.84
C CYS A 415 -4.32 0.80 3.98
N HIS A 416 -5.55 1.25 3.70
CA HIS A 416 -6.58 1.40 4.74
C HIS A 416 -7.23 0.06 5.13
N LYS A 417 -7.26 -0.91 4.22
CA LYS A 417 -7.81 -2.26 4.47
C LYS A 417 -6.74 -3.28 4.85
N LEU A 418 -5.52 -3.07 4.36
CA LEU A 418 -4.39 -3.97 4.61
C LEU A 418 -3.12 -3.10 4.86
N PRO A 419 -2.81 -2.77 6.12
CA PRO A 419 -1.77 -1.79 6.47
C PRO A 419 -0.38 -2.06 5.87
N ILE A 420 0.00 -3.32 5.67
CA ILE A 420 1.29 -3.68 5.03
C ILE A 420 1.46 -3.06 3.63
N LEU A 421 0.36 -2.73 2.96
CA LEU A 421 0.37 -2.07 1.66
C LEU A 421 1.01 -0.68 1.70
N ARG A 422 1.05 -0.02 2.86
CA ARG A 422 1.79 1.24 3.04
C ARG A 422 3.29 1.05 2.84
N PHE A 423 3.85 -0.07 3.30
CA PHE A 423 5.27 -0.38 3.18
C PHE A 423 5.63 -0.86 1.78
N ILE A 424 4.77 -1.66 1.16
CA ILE A 424 5.06 -2.18 -0.19
C ILE A 424 4.68 -1.22 -1.32
N GLN A 425 3.94 -0.15 -1.01
CA GLN A 425 3.51 0.89 -1.97
C GLN A 425 2.70 0.36 -3.16
N MET A 426 1.90 -0.70 -2.96
CA MET A 426 1.04 -1.29 -3.99
C MET A 426 -0.40 -1.44 -3.50
N SER A 427 -1.36 -1.51 -4.43
CA SER A 427 -2.78 -1.79 -4.15
C SER A 427 -3.37 -2.72 -5.21
N ALA A 428 -4.59 -3.18 -4.99
CA ALA A 428 -5.30 -4.03 -5.94
C ALA A 428 -6.78 -3.63 -6.06
N THR A 429 -7.38 -3.89 -7.21
CA THR A 429 -8.82 -3.68 -7.45
C THR A 429 -9.39 -4.89 -8.18
N ARG A 430 -10.39 -5.54 -7.57
CA ARG A 430 -11.20 -6.58 -8.21
C ARG A 430 -12.43 -5.94 -8.83
N VAL A 431 -12.69 -6.22 -10.11
CA VAL A 431 -13.89 -5.76 -10.82
C VAL A 431 -14.60 -6.95 -11.44
N VAL A 432 -15.90 -7.08 -11.18
CA VAL A 432 -16.80 -8.03 -11.85
C VAL A 432 -17.89 -7.21 -12.53
N LEU A 433 -17.89 -7.23 -13.85
CA LEU A 433 -18.90 -6.60 -14.68
C LEU A 433 -19.86 -7.66 -15.22
N TYR A 434 -21.14 -7.46 -15.02
CA TYR A 434 -22.17 -8.27 -15.66
C TYR A 434 -22.28 -7.93 -17.15
N ARG A 435 -23.09 -8.72 -17.87
CA ARG A 435 -23.26 -8.59 -19.31
C ARG A 435 -23.49 -7.15 -19.75
N LYS A 436 -22.73 -6.71 -20.75
CA LYS A 436 -22.82 -5.37 -21.36
C LYS A 436 -22.62 -4.18 -20.41
N THR A 437 -22.28 -4.40 -19.13
CA THR A 437 -21.98 -3.31 -18.20
C THR A 437 -20.73 -2.57 -18.63
N ILE A 438 -20.77 -1.24 -18.49
CA ILE A 438 -19.62 -0.36 -18.70
C ILE A 438 -19.04 0.01 -17.33
N LEU A 439 -17.75 -0.20 -17.14
CA LEU A 439 -17.00 0.52 -16.11
C LEU A 439 -16.73 1.91 -16.65
N ALA A 440 -17.16 2.93 -15.90
CA ALA A 440 -17.09 4.34 -16.29
C ALA A 440 -15.69 4.70 -16.83
N PRO A 441 -15.61 5.53 -17.89
CA PRO A 441 -14.34 6.08 -18.35
C PRO A 441 -13.63 6.76 -17.17
N HIS A 442 -12.37 6.44 -16.95
CA HIS A 442 -11.59 6.97 -15.84
C HIS A 442 -10.10 6.98 -16.17
N TRP A 443 -9.32 7.71 -15.38
CA TRP A 443 -7.86 7.60 -15.37
C TRP A 443 -7.36 7.32 -13.96
N ASN A 444 -6.18 6.68 -13.86
CA ASN A 444 -5.49 6.50 -12.58
C ASN A 444 -4.65 7.75 -12.29
N ILE A 445 -4.89 8.42 -11.15
CA ILE A 445 -4.27 9.71 -10.82
C ILE A 445 -2.80 9.54 -10.44
N ASN A 446 -2.48 8.50 -9.65
CA ASN A 446 -1.20 8.36 -8.95
C ASN A 446 -0.60 6.95 -9.05
N ALA A 447 -1.01 6.14 -10.03
CA ALA A 447 -0.52 4.77 -10.21
C ALA A 447 -0.62 4.29 -11.66
N HIS A 448 0.27 3.40 -12.06
CA HIS A 448 0.03 2.50 -13.19
C HIS A 448 -0.91 1.38 -12.76
N SER A 449 -1.59 0.73 -13.71
CA SER A 449 -2.48 -0.39 -13.45
C SER A 449 -2.18 -1.58 -14.33
N VAL A 450 -1.76 -2.68 -13.72
CA VAL A 450 -1.55 -3.98 -14.34
C VAL A 450 -2.86 -4.77 -14.26
N THR A 451 -3.64 -4.77 -15.33
CA THR A 451 -4.98 -5.39 -15.40
C THR A 451 -4.89 -6.79 -16.01
N TYR A 452 -5.24 -7.83 -15.26
CA TYR A 452 -5.35 -9.21 -15.74
C TYR A 452 -6.80 -9.67 -15.78
N CYS A 453 -7.21 -10.28 -16.89
CA CYS A 453 -8.57 -10.80 -17.05
C CYS A 453 -8.69 -12.22 -16.49
N THR A 454 -9.53 -12.38 -15.46
CA THR A 454 -9.71 -13.64 -14.73
C THR A 454 -10.88 -14.46 -15.28
N GLY A 455 -11.85 -13.81 -15.95
CA GLY A 455 -13.06 -14.45 -16.47
C GLY A 455 -13.78 -13.57 -17.50
N GLY A 456 -14.55 -14.21 -18.38
CA GLY A 456 -15.30 -13.53 -19.44
C GLY A 456 -14.42 -12.83 -20.49
N ARG A 457 -14.98 -11.80 -21.14
CA ARG A 457 -14.26 -10.91 -22.06
C ARG A 457 -14.95 -9.54 -22.18
N GLY A 458 -14.21 -8.54 -22.61
CA GLY A 458 -14.72 -7.18 -22.75
C GLY A 458 -13.91 -6.35 -23.72
N ARG A 459 -14.55 -5.33 -24.31
CA ARG A 459 -13.84 -4.30 -25.06
C ARG A 459 -13.20 -3.33 -24.10
N VAL A 460 -11.93 -3.05 -24.29
CA VAL A 460 -11.19 -2.03 -23.54
C VAL A 460 -10.65 -1.04 -24.55
N GLN A 461 -10.76 0.25 -24.23
CA GLN A 461 -10.10 1.31 -24.96
C GLN A 461 -9.25 2.12 -24.00
N VAL A 462 -8.01 2.40 -24.40
CA VAL A 462 -7.04 3.20 -23.62
C VAL A 462 -6.60 4.37 -24.49
N VAL A 463 -6.63 5.57 -23.92
CA VAL A 463 -6.36 6.85 -24.60
C VAL A 463 -5.22 7.57 -23.89
N ASP A 464 -4.26 8.08 -24.66
CA ASP A 464 -3.09 8.83 -24.20
C ASP A 464 -3.36 10.33 -24.03
N ASP A 465 -2.32 11.11 -23.76
CA ASP A 465 -2.36 12.56 -23.60
C ASP A 465 -2.54 13.33 -24.93
N GLU A 466 -2.31 12.68 -26.08
CA GLU A 466 -2.62 13.23 -27.41
C GLU A 466 -4.09 12.98 -27.80
N GLY A 467 -4.87 12.28 -26.95
CA GLY A 467 -6.25 11.90 -27.25
C GLY A 467 -6.35 10.74 -28.24
N LYS A 468 -5.25 10.03 -28.51
CA LYS A 468 -5.19 8.89 -29.42
C LYS A 468 -5.52 7.60 -28.67
N ALA A 469 -6.36 6.78 -29.27
CA ALA A 469 -6.62 5.42 -28.77
C ALA A 469 -5.39 4.52 -29.02
N VAL A 470 -4.52 4.41 -28.01
CA VAL A 470 -3.34 3.54 -28.02
C VAL A 470 -3.69 2.07 -27.79
N PHE A 471 -4.88 1.78 -27.27
CA PHE A 471 -5.50 0.46 -27.27
C PHE A 471 -6.97 0.56 -27.66
N ASP A 472 -7.42 -0.30 -28.57
CA ASP A 472 -8.84 -0.57 -28.78
C ASP A 472 -8.98 -2.04 -29.19
N GLY A 473 -9.45 -2.87 -28.26
CA GLY A 473 -9.49 -4.31 -28.49
C GLY A 473 -10.26 -5.07 -27.43
N GLU A 474 -10.37 -6.38 -27.64
CA GLU A 474 -10.94 -7.28 -26.65
C GLU A 474 -9.86 -7.81 -25.71
N LEU A 475 -10.10 -7.68 -24.41
CA LEU A 475 -9.35 -8.35 -23.37
C LEU A 475 -10.09 -9.62 -22.95
N ARG A 476 -9.40 -10.76 -22.98
CA ARG A 476 -9.95 -12.10 -22.70
C ARG A 476 -9.26 -12.75 -21.53
N ARG A 477 -9.92 -13.74 -20.92
CA ARG A 477 -9.36 -14.54 -19.82
C ARG A 477 -7.93 -14.97 -20.10
N GLY A 478 -7.04 -14.77 -19.13
CA GLY A 478 -5.62 -15.12 -19.25
C GLY A 478 -4.73 -14.03 -19.83
N GLN A 479 -5.31 -12.96 -20.38
CA GLN A 479 -4.55 -11.83 -20.92
C GLN A 479 -4.36 -10.72 -19.89
N LEU A 480 -3.26 -9.99 -20.07
CA LEU A 480 -2.86 -8.86 -19.24
C LEU A 480 -2.79 -7.59 -20.09
N LEU A 481 -3.16 -6.45 -19.52
CA LEU A 481 -3.01 -5.14 -20.14
C LEU A 481 -2.51 -4.15 -19.09
N VAL A 482 -1.44 -3.43 -19.41
CA VAL A 482 -0.97 -2.32 -18.58
C VAL A 482 -1.67 -1.04 -19.03
N ILE A 483 -2.18 -0.30 -18.06
CA ILE A 483 -2.78 1.02 -18.26
C ILE A 483 -1.88 2.01 -17.50
N PRO A 484 -1.07 2.83 -18.20
CA PRO A 484 -0.18 3.74 -17.52
C PRO A 484 -0.95 4.83 -16.73
N GLN A 485 -0.26 5.47 -15.79
CA GLN A 485 -0.81 6.59 -15.03
C GLN A 485 -1.34 7.68 -15.98
N ASN A 486 -2.48 8.27 -15.65
CA ASN A 486 -3.19 9.31 -16.40
C ASN A 486 -3.75 8.93 -17.77
N PHE A 487 -3.43 7.76 -18.34
CA PHE A 487 -4.12 7.28 -19.54
C PHE A 487 -5.60 7.02 -19.20
N ALA A 488 -6.50 7.55 -20.02
CA ALA A 488 -7.93 7.35 -19.84
C ALA A 488 -8.31 5.96 -20.36
N VAL A 489 -9.17 5.25 -19.62
CA VAL A 489 -9.62 3.91 -19.98
C VAL A 489 -11.12 3.78 -19.80
N ILE A 490 -11.76 3.11 -20.76
CA ILE A 490 -13.14 2.61 -20.65
C ILE A 490 -13.13 1.10 -20.84
N LYS A 491 -13.95 0.38 -20.07
CA LYS A 491 -14.06 -1.08 -20.15
C LYS A 491 -15.54 -1.47 -20.25
N GLN A 492 -15.89 -2.26 -21.25
CA GLN A 492 -17.25 -2.75 -21.46
C GLN A 492 -17.26 -4.27 -21.54
N ALA A 493 -18.05 -4.91 -20.69
CA ALA A 493 -18.25 -6.35 -20.72
C ALA A 493 -18.98 -6.80 -22.00
N ARG A 494 -18.67 -8.00 -22.49
CA ARG A 494 -19.49 -8.69 -23.51
C ARG A 494 -20.63 -9.46 -22.84
N GLU A 495 -21.26 -10.36 -23.59
CA GLU A 495 -22.41 -11.16 -23.12
C GLU A 495 -22.04 -12.06 -21.94
N GLU A 496 -20.82 -12.59 -21.91
CA GLU A 496 -20.35 -13.50 -20.85
C GLU A 496 -19.95 -12.76 -19.56
N GLY A 497 -20.05 -11.43 -19.52
CA GLY A 497 -19.50 -10.60 -18.45
C GLY A 497 -17.98 -10.40 -18.60
N LEU A 498 -17.40 -9.63 -17.68
CA LEU A 498 -15.96 -9.39 -17.62
C LEU A 498 -15.47 -9.34 -16.17
N GLU A 499 -14.46 -10.13 -15.87
CA GLU A 499 -13.83 -10.19 -14.56
C GLU A 499 -12.35 -9.83 -14.65
N LEU A 500 -11.92 -8.88 -13.81
CA LEU A 500 -10.59 -8.32 -13.82
C LEU A 500 -10.02 -8.24 -12.40
N ILE A 501 -8.72 -8.48 -12.29
CA ILE A 501 -7.88 -8.04 -11.17
C ILE A 501 -6.90 -6.99 -11.69
N SER A 502 -6.83 -5.85 -11.03
CA SER A 502 -5.94 -4.74 -11.38
C SER A 502 -4.99 -4.47 -10.23
N ILE A 503 -3.71 -4.81 -10.38
CA ILE A 503 -2.66 -4.47 -9.41
C ILE A 503 -2.10 -3.10 -9.77
N LYS A 504 -1.92 -2.23 -8.78
CA LYS A 504 -1.55 -0.83 -8.97
C LYS A 504 -0.30 -0.47 -8.17
N THR A 505 0.55 0.36 -8.77
CA THR A 505 1.87 0.75 -8.26
C THR A 505 1.82 1.90 -7.23
N ASN A 506 0.77 1.92 -6.40
CA ASN A 506 0.63 2.87 -5.30
C ASN A 506 -0.24 2.25 -4.20
N SER A 507 0.09 2.46 -2.91
CA SER A 507 -0.65 1.91 -1.77
C SER A 507 -2.07 2.45 -1.63
N ALA A 508 -2.30 3.68 -2.09
CA ALA A 508 -3.58 4.37 -2.06
C ALA A 508 -3.90 4.88 -3.47
N ALA A 509 -3.96 3.96 -4.43
CA ALA A 509 -4.24 4.31 -5.82
C ALA A 509 -5.62 4.95 -5.97
N MET A 510 -5.64 6.14 -6.57
CA MET A 510 -6.84 6.93 -6.79
C MET A 510 -7.21 6.93 -8.28
N VAL A 511 -8.51 6.93 -8.54
CA VAL A 511 -9.07 7.07 -9.90
C VAL A 511 -9.97 8.28 -9.97
N SER A 512 -10.01 8.94 -11.12
CA SER A 512 -10.99 9.98 -11.43
C SER A 512 -11.88 9.50 -12.56
N THR A 513 -13.19 9.45 -12.34
CA THR A 513 -14.15 9.10 -13.39
C THR A 513 -14.49 10.33 -14.22
N VAL A 514 -14.67 10.14 -15.53
CA VAL A 514 -15.05 11.20 -16.46
C VAL A 514 -16.53 11.56 -16.30
N VAL A 515 -17.40 10.55 -16.20
CA VAL A 515 -18.85 10.67 -16.01
C VAL A 515 -19.32 9.82 -14.82
N GLY A 516 -20.48 10.16 -14.26
CA GLY A 516 -21.06 9.50 -13.07
C GLY A 516 -21.20 10.44 -11.86
N LYS A 517 -21.64 9.89 -10.73
CA LYS A 517 -22.01 10.62 -9.51
C LYS A 517 -20.89 11.39 -8.85
N ALA A 518 -19.66 10.89 -8.93
CA ALA A 518 -18.47 11.50 -8.35
C ALA A 518 -17.41 11.78 -9.43
N SER A 519 -17.86 12.26 -10.59
CA SER A 519 -17.03 12.43 -11.78
C SER A 519 -16.56 13.86 -12.03
N ALA A 520 -15.50 14.00 -12.82
CA ALA A 520 -14.95 15.28 -13.25
C ALA A 520 -16.01 16.15 -13.96
N ILE A 521 -16.77 15.59 -14.90
CA ILE A 521 -17.80 16.35 -15.63
C ILE A 521 -18.93 16.79 -14.69
N LYS A 522 -19.36 15.93 -13.76
CA LYS A 522 -20.40 16.32 -12.79
C LYS A 522 -19.92 17.45 -11.86
N GLY A 523 -18.62 17.46 -11.52
CA GLY A 523 -17.98 18.49 -10.71
C GLY A 523 -17.82 19.86 -11.40
N MET A 524 -17.84 19.93 -12.73
CA MET A 524 -17.70 21.21 -13.47
C MET A 524 -19.00 22.02 -13.50
N PRO A 525 -18.97 23.36 -13.42
CA PRO A 525 -20.15 24.19 -13.66
C PRO A 525 -20.76 23.96 -15.05
N GLU A 526 -22.09 24.07 -15.18
CA GLU A 526 -22.77 23.87 -16.48
C GLU A 526 -22.23 24.81 -17.56
N ASP A 527 -22.02 26.09 -17.24
CA ASP A 527 -21.51 27.09 -18.20
C ASP A 527 -20.10 26.74 -18.69
N VAL A 528 -19.26 26.14 -17.85
CA VAL A 528 -17.94 25.66 -18.28
C VAL A 528 -18.10 24.59 -19.35
N LEU A 529 -19.02 23.63 -19.16
CA LEU A 529 -19.28 22.58 -20.16
C LEU A 529 -19.89 23.15 -21.45
N MET A 530 -20.84 24.08 -21.33
CA MET A 530 -21.48 24.74 -22.48
C MET A 530 -20.44 25.39 -23.38
N HIS A 531 -19.56 26.21 -22.79
CA HIS A 531 -18.56 26.94 -23.56
C HIS A 531 -17.38 26.06 -23.99
N SER A 532 -16.99 25.05 -23.19
CA SER A 532 -15.88 24.14 -23.54
C SER A 532 -16.23 23.21 -24.71
N TYR A 533 -17.47 22.71 -24.76
CA TYR A 533 -17.93 21.78 -25.79
C TYR A 533 -18.77 22.45 -26.88
N ASN A 534 -19.02 23.75 -26.79
CA ASN A 534 -19.93 24.50 -27.67
C ASN A 534 -21.32 23.85 -27.78
N ILE A 535 -21.94 23.59 -26.62
CA ILE A 535 -23.24 22.93 -26.48
C ILE A 535 -24.25 23.81 -25.72
N SER A 536 -25.54 23.56 -25.93
CA SER A 536 -26.61 24.23 -25.20
C SER A 536 -26.62 23.85 -23.71
N ARG A 537 -27.34 24.65 -22.90
CA ARG A 537 -27.50 24.37 -21.47
C ARG A 537 -28.17 23.01 -21.22
N ASP A 538 -29.15 22.65 -22.04
CA ASP A 538 -29.87 21.37 -21.89
C ASP A 538 -28.98 20.17 -22.26
N GLU A 539 -28.14 20.31 -23.27
CA GLU A 539 -27.12 19.30 -23.60
C GLU A 539 -26.09 19.17 -22.47
N ALA A 540 -25.58 20.28 -21.92
CA ALA A 540 -24.65 20.26 -20.78
C ALA A 540 -25.28 19.55 -19.57
N ARG A 541 -26.55 19.85 -19.25
CA ARG A 541 -27.32 19.14 -18.22
C ARG A 541 -27.45 17.65 -18.53
N SER A 542 -27.71 17.29 -19.79
CA SER A 542 -27.79 15.89 -20.22
C SER A 542 -26.48 15.14 -19.97
N VAL A 543 -25.33 15.73 -20.35
CA VAL A 543 -24.00 15.15 -20.12
C VAL A 543 -23.73 14.98 -18.62
N LYS A 544 -24.09 15.95 -17.78
CA LYS A 544 -23.87 15.89 -16.32
C LYS A 544 -24.75 14.87 -15.62
N TYR A 545 -26.04 14.81 -15.97
CA TYR A 545 -27.04 14.18 -15.10
C TYR A 545 -27.64 12.88 -15.65
N ARG A 546 -27.49 12.55 -16.95
CA ARG A 546 -28.07 11.32 -17.52
C ARG A 546 -27.60 10.05 -16.81
N ARG A 547 -26.34 10.00 -16.36
CA ARG A 547 -25.79 8.96 -15.47
C ARG A 547 -25.34 9.53 -14.11
N GLY A 548 -25.89 10.67 -13.73
CA GLY A 548 -25.43 11.47 -12.59
C GLY A 548 -25.60 10.78 -11.24
N ASP A 549 -26.46 9.77 -11.12
CA ASP A 549 -26.68 9.05 -9.87
C ASP A 549 -25.95 7.71 -9.78
N GLU A 550 -25.32 7.28 -10.88
CA GLU A 550 -24.55 6.04 -10.94
C GLU A 550 -23.08 6.30 -10.57
N MET A 551 -22.48 5.46 -9.71
CA MET A 551 -21.13 5.70 -9.19
C MET A 551 -20.02 5.41 -10.22
N ALA A 552 -19.94 4.16 -10.69
CA ALA A 552 -18.87 3.71 -11.59
C ALA A 552 -19.27 2.54 -12.52
N LEU A 553 -20.30 1.76 -12.17
CA LEU A 553 -20.74 0.59 -12.93
C LEU A 553 -22.06 0.92 -13.61
N PHE A 554 -22.01 1.11 -14.93
CA PHE A 554 -23.13 1.57 -15.71
C PHE A 554 -23.85 0.42 -16.39
N THR A 555 -25.13 0.25 -16.07
CA THR A 555 -25.96 -0.74 -16.73
C THR A 555 -26.26 -0.32 -18.18
N PRO A 556 -26.45 -1.29 -19.10
CA PRO A 556 -26.88 -1.00 -20.46
C PRO A 556 -28.18 -0.20 -20.44
N THR A 557 -28.22 0.91 -21.17
CA THR A 557 -29.46 1.63 -21.45
C THR A 557 -30.22 0.90 -22.54
N SER A 558 -31.55 0.88 -22.49
CA SER A 558 -32.43 0.22 -23.47
C SER A 558 -32.34 0.81 -24.90
N GLU A 559 -31.58 1.89 -25.09
CA GLU A 559 -31.45 2.65 -26.34
C GLU A 559 -30.05 2.59 -26.98
N ALA A 560 -29.16 1.68 -26.54
CA ALA A 560 -27.78 1.61 -27.04
C ALA A 560 -27.40 0.23 -27.62
#